data_AF-A0A822GNS6-F1
#
_entry.id   AF-A0A822GNS6-F1
#
_cell.length_a   1.000
_cell.length_b   1.000
_cell.length_c   1.000
_cell.angle_alpha   90.00
_cell.angle_beta   90.00
_cell.angle_gamma   90.00
#
_symmetry.space_group_name_H-M   'P 1'
#
loop_
_entity.id
_entity.type
_entity.pdbx_description
1 polymer ?
#
loop_
_entity_poly.entity_id
_entity_poly.type
_entity_poly.pdbx_seq_one_letter_code
_entity_poly.pdbx_strand_id
1 'polypeptide(L)' 'KRFDSEKAGDREVQRTMLELLNQLDGFQPNHDIKVIGATNRVDILDLALLRSGRLDRKIEFPHPNET' A
#
# COMPACT_ATOMS: atom_id res chain seq x y z
N LYS A 1 12.69 8.95 11.48
CA LYS A 1 11.92 9.90 12.32
C LYS A 1 10.47 9.78 11.90
N ARG A 2 9.59 9.24 12.75
CA ARG A 2 8.13 9.28 12.50
C ARG A 2 7.75 10.76 12.40
N PHE A 3 7.07 11.13 11.33
CA PHE A 3 6.63 12.50 11.10
C PHE A 3 5.58 12.86 12.15
N ASP A 4 5.98 13.52 13.23
CA ASP A 4 5.08 14.29 14.08
C ASP A 4 4.76 15.60 13.33
N SER A 5 3.72 15.58 12.52
CA SER A 5 3.05 16.80 12.06
C SER A 5 1.59 16.68 12.45
N GLU A 6 1.16 17.60 13.32
CA GLU A 6 -0.20 17.73 13.84
C GLU A 6 -1.19 18.05 12.71
N LYS A 7 -1.64 17.02 12.01
CA LYS A 7 -2.82 17.07 11.15
C LYS A 7 -3.72 15.93 11.59
N ALA A 8 -4.79 16.26 12.32
CA ALA A 8 -5.75 15.26 12.78
C ALA A 8 -6.26 14.36 11.62
N GLY A 9 -6.39 14.92 10.41
CA GLY A 9 -6.75 14.16 9.21
C GLY A 9 -5.68 13.17 8.74
N ASP A 10 -4.39 13.43 8.96
CA ASP A 10 -3.31 12.50 8.57
C ASP A 10 -3.30 11.26 9.47
N ARG A 11 -3.65 11.43 10.76
CA ARG A 11 -3.86 10.31 11.69
C ARG A 11 -5.05 9.44 11.31
N GLU A 12 -6.13 10.04 10.82
CA GLU A 12 -7.31 9.30 10.36
C GLU A 12 -7.00 8.52 9.08
N VAL A 13 -6.34 9.16 8.11
CA VAL A 13 -5.87 8.50 6.88
C VAL A 13 -4.95 7.31 7.20
N GLN A 14 -4.00 7.48 8.11
CA GLN A 14 -3.14 6.39 8.57
C GLN A 14 -3.92 5.26 9.24
N ARG A 15 -4.92 5.58 10.07
CA ARG A 15 -5.76 4.57 10.73
C ARG A 15 -6.56 3.77 9.71
N THR A 16 -7.23 4.43 8.77
CA THR A 16 -8.01 3.77 7.71
C THR A 16 -7.11 2.89 6.83
N MET A 17 -5.88 3.32 6.55
CA MET A 17 -4.89 2.52 5.81
C MET A 17 -4.48 1.25 6.59
N LEU A 18 -4.28 1.35 7.91
CA LEU A 18 -3.96 0.20 8.76
C LEU A 18 -5.13 -0.78 8.88
N GLU A 19 -6.36 -0.30 8.91
CA GLU A 19 -7.55 -1.16 8.91
C GLU A 19 -7.69 -1.93 7.60
N LEU A 20 -7.45 -1.27 6.46
CA LEU A 20 -7.39 -1.94 5.16
C LEU A 20 -6.31 -3.03 5.13
N LEU A 21 -5.12 -2.74 5.66
CA LEU A 21 -4.03 -3.70 5.79
C LEU A 21 -4.41 -4.92 6.65
N ASN A 22 -5.06 -4.70 7.78
CA ASN A 22 -5.54 -5.79 8.63
C ASN A 22 -6.59 -6.64 7.93
N GLN A 23 -7.43 -6.06 7.08
CA GLN A 23 -8.35 -6.83 6.26
C GLN A 23 -7.61 -7.65 5.20
N LEU A 24 -6.57 -7.10 4.55
CA LEU A 24 -5.73 -7.83 3.61
C LEU A 24 -5.02 -9.03 4.26
N ASP A 25 -4.55 -8.89 5.50
CA ASP A 25 -3.92 -9.96 6.29
C ASP A 25 -4.93 -10.96 6.88
N GLY A 26 -6.18 -10.50 7.11
CA GLY A 26 -7.21 -11.22 7.86
C GLY A 26 -8.02 -12.22 7.03
N PHE A 27 -7.97 -12.14 5.69
CA PHE A 27 -8.48 -13.22 4.86
C PHE A 27 -7.48 -14.37 4.89
N GLN A 28 -7.91 -15.57 5.32
CA GLN A 28 -7.22 -16.79 4.87
C GLN A 28 -7.02 -16.68 3.37
N PRO A 29 -5.87 -17.10 2.80
CA PRO A 29 -5.48 -16.83 1.41
C PRO A 29 -6.59 -17.24 0.44
N ASN A 30 -7.51 -16.31 0.20
CA ASN A 30 -8.75 -16.54 -0.51
C ASN A 30 -8.34 -16.39 -1.96
N HIS A 31 -8.13 -17.52 -2.63
CA HIS A 31 -7.55 -17.54 -3.97
C HIS A 31 -8.40 -16.77 -4.99
N ASP A 32 -9.66 -16.49 -4.65
CA ASP A 32 -10.66 -15.82 -5.49
C ASP A 32 -10.58 -14.29 -5.47
N ILE A 33 -9.92 -13.69 -4.47
CA ILE A 33 -9.83 -12.23 -4.36
C ILE A 33 -8.39 -11.79 -4.65
N LYS A 34 -8.23 -10.97 -5.68
CA LYS A 34 -6.95 -10.34 -6.03
C LYS A 34 -7.05 -8.84 -5.79
N VAL A 35 -6.01 -8.27 -5.18
CA VAL A 35 -5.93 -6.84 -4.89
C VAL A 35 -4.86 -6.22 -5.77
N ILE A 36 -5.22 -5.15 -6.47
CA ILE A 36 -4.31 -4.37 -7.32
C ILE A 36 -4.33 -2.94 -6.82
N GLY A 37 -3.16 -2.42 -6.47
CA GLY A 37 -2.95 -1.02 -6.12
C GLY A 37 -2.07 -0.33 -7.16
N ALA A 38 -2.26 0.97 -7.35
CA ALA A 38 -1.42 1.81 -8.19
C ALA A 38 -0.92 3.02 -7.38
N THR A 39 0.35 3.37 -7.56
CA THR A 39 0.93 4.60 -7.02
C THR A 39 1.85 5.21 -8.05
N ASN A 40 1.84 6.55 -8.13
CA ASN A 40 2.84 7.32 -8.88
C ASN A 40 3.98 7.81 -7.96
N ARG A 41 3.90 7.50 -6.66
CA ARG A 41 4.87 7.89 -5.63
C ARG A 41 5.11 6.72 -4.67
N VAL A 42 6.02 5.83 -5.06
CA VAL A 42 6.39 4.67 -4.23
C VAL A 42 7.23 5.07 -3.00
N ASP A 43 7.88 6.23 -3.05
CA ASP A 43 8.76 6.78 -2.01
C ASP A 43 8.04 7.12 -0.70
N ILE A 44 6.75 7.42 -0.76
CA ILE A 44 5.93 7.82 0.40
C ILE A 44 5.04 6.70 0.95
N LEU A 45 5.06 5.52 0.33
CA LEU A 45 4.24 4.41 0.80
C LEU A 45 4.77 3.84 2.13
N ASP A 46 3.84 3.37 2.96
CA ASP A 46 4.20 2.63 4.17
C ASP A 46 4.86 1.30 3.79
N LEU A 47 6.06 1.05 4.32
CA LEU A 47 6.82 -0.17 4.14
C LEU A 47 6.05 -1.42 4.59
N ALA A 48 5.06 -1.29 5.48
CA ALA A 48 4.20 -2.39 5.90
C ALA A 48 3.41 -3.01 4.73
N LEU A 49 2.96 -2.20 3.76
CA LEU A 49 2.24 -2.66 2.56
C LEU A 49 3.11 -3.53 1.64
N LEU A 50 4.42 -3.32 1.67
CA LEU A 50 5.40 -3.98 0.80
C LEU A 50 5.99 -5.25 1.42
N ARG A 51 5.55 -5.65 2.61
CA ARG A 51 5.96 -6.89 3.25
C ARG A 51 5.25 -8.07 2.59
N SER A 52 5.90 -9.23 2.65
CA SER A 52 5.35 -10.48 2.13
C SER A 52 3.97 -10.78 2.75
N GLY A 53 3.03 -11.26 1.94
CA GLY A 53 1.64 -11.54 2.31
C GLY A 53 0.66 -10.39 2.05
N ARG A 54 1.14 -9.25 1.54
CA ARG A 54 0.31 -8.07 1.18
C ARG A 54 0.46 -7.77 -0.30
N LEU A 55 1.16 -6.69 -0.66
CA LEU A 55 1.48 -6.36 -2.06
C LEU A 55 2.78 -7.05 -2.48
N ASP A 56 2.69 -8.36 -2.74
CA ASP A 56 3.86 -9.19 -3.06
C ASP A 56 4.47 -8.87 -4.43
N ARG A 57 3.61 -8.56 -5.42
CA ARG A 57 4.02 -8.33 -6.82
C ARG A 57 4.14 -6.84 -7.08
N LYS A 58 5.35 -6.39 -7.39
CA LYS A 58 5.65 -5.00 -7.79
C LYS A 58 5.89 -4.96 -9.29
N ILE A 59 5.08 -4.18 -10.00
CA ILE A 59 5.20 -3.97 -11.44
C ILE A 59 5.51 -2.49 -11.64
N GLU A 60 6.71 -2.21 -12.14
CA GLU A 60 7.11 -0.86 -12.50
C GLU A 60 6.63 -0.54 -13.92
N PHE A 61 6.07 0.65 -14.10
CA PHE A 61 5.63 1.16 -15.39
C PHE A 61 6.65 2.21 -15.85
N PRO A 62 7.67 1.82 -16.63
CA PRO A 62 8.61 2.79 -17.18
C PRO A 62 7.89 3.68 -18.20
N HIS A 63 8.50 4.81 -18.51
CA HIS A 63 8.06 5.61 -19.64
C HIS A 63 8.07 4.77 -20.94
N PRO A 64 7.11 4.99 -21.85
CA PRO A 64 7.12 4.30 -23.13
C PRO A 64 8.39 4.64 -23.91
N ASN A 65 8.95 3.65 -24.60
CA ASN A 65 10.05 3.88 -25.52
C ASN A 65 9.52 4.56 -26.79
N GLU A 66 10.33 5.43 -27.41
CA GLU A 66 10.10 5.86 -28.78
C GLU A 66 10.25 4.63 -29.70
N THR A 67 9.30 4.46 -30.62
CA THR A 67 9.14 3.27 -31.46
C THR A 67 10.24 3.14 -32.50
#